data_AF-A0A9J7M6V7-F1
#
_entry.id   AF-A0A9J7M6V7-F1
#
_cell.length_a   1.000
_cell.length_b   1.000
_cell.length_c   1.000
_cell.angle_alpha   90.00
_cell.angle_beta   90.00
_cell.angle_gamma   90.00
#
_symmetry.space_group_name_H-M   'P 1'
#
loop_
_entity.id
_entity.type
_entity.pdbx_description
1 polymer ?
#
loop_
_entity_poly.entity_id
_entity_poly.type
_entity_poly.pdbx_seq_one_letter_code
_entity_poly.pdbx_strand_id
1 'polypeptide(L)'
;MSRFPQFPAVVLVLLLSTRQWPDSQADQTDQSKPHISDIKMSRMMKAMHGEMKALQRSVCHLADLKAIKQQLVDLEDKVSRQNQMVATVEELVSRQNQAAATVEELVSRQNQAAATVEELVSRQNQATATVEELVSRQNQTTATVEELVSRQNQAAATVEELVSRQNQTAATVEELVSRQNQMVVRQEDRFSEFCRTRHMGMFGGVIPDSSVTASSVFRDFEPGGARFGSNRKWVPSGYDDQWLQVDLGQESRVYGVITQGRPDYAQWTMTYKLSFSTDGEAWATYAGTDGSDKVFPGNSNKNSPIYQYVDPPVAARYVRFLPQTYHGRPAMRVEILGCAAETEHGAGSGH
;
A
#
# COMPACT_ATOMS: atom_id res chain seq x y z
N MET A 1 -85.70 -26.31 15.20
CA MET A 1 -86.27 -25.56 16.34
C MET A 1 -86.59 -24.17 15.82
N SER A 2 -87.76 -23.57 15.83
CA SER A 2 -89.11 -23.89 16.31
C SER A 2 -90.00 -22.71 15.86
N ARG A 3 -91.16 -23.04 15.26
CA ARG A 3 -92.46 -22.30 15.26
C ARG A 3 -92.56 -20.87 14.65
N PHE A 4 -93.26 -20.82 13.50
CA PHE A 4 -94.52 -20.08 13.21
C PHE A 4 -95.20 -19.31 14.37
N PRO A 5 -96.07 -18.29 14.14
CA PRO A 5 -97.25 -18.39 13.25
C PRO A 5 -97.66 -17.05 12.56
N GLN A 6 -98.70 -16.81 11.75
CA GLN A 6 -99.93 -17.50 11.33
C GLN A 6 -100.26 -17.18 9.85
N PHE A 7 -100.92 -18.15 9.25
CA PHE A 7 -101.63 -18.29 7.96
C PHE A 7 -102.99 -17.51 7.93
N PRO A 8 -103.88 -17.67 6.91
CA PRO A 8 -103.72 -18.01 5.48
C PRO A 8 -104.70 -17.27 4.51
N ALA A 9 -104.56 -17.65 3.23
CA ALA A 9 -105.63 -18.15 2.33
C ALA A 9 -106.16 -17.24 1.21
N VAL A 10 -106.04 -17.83 0.02
CA VAL A 10 -106.51 -17.46 -1.31
C VAL A 10 -107.83 -18.22 -1.59
N VAL A 11 -108.70 -17.68 -2.46
CA VAL A 11 -109.37 -18.35 -3.62
C VAL A 11 -110.80 -17.81 -3.92
N LEU A 12 -111.01 -17.45 -5.21
CA LEU A 12 -112.20 -17.37 -6.11
C LEU A 12 -113.60 -17.01 -5.56
N VAL A 13 -114.35 -15.98 -6.04
CA VAL A 13 -114.94 -15.68 -7.39
C VAL A 13 -116.30 -16.37 -7.66
N LEU A 14 -117.36 -15.52 -7.72
CA LEU A 14 -118.65 -15.57 -8.47
C LEU A 14 -119.63 -16.73 -8.15
N LEU A 15 -120.96 -16.64 -8.22
CA LEU A 15 -122.02 -15.65 -8.44
C LEU A 15 -123.32 -16.44 -8.18
N LEU A 16 -124.37 -15.84 -7.60
CA LEU A 16 -125.70 -15.74 -8.22
C LEU A 16 -126.77 -15.26 -7.21
N SER A 17 -127.58 -14.38 -7.75
CA SER A 17 -128.72 -13.67 -7.18
C SER A 17 -129.91 -14.62 -6.92
N THR A 18 -130.77 -14.32 -5.93
CA THR A 18 -132.13 -13.79 -6.20
C THR A 18 -132.96 -13.61 -4.91
N ARG A 19 -133.63 -12.46 -4.83
CA ARG A 19 -134.76 -12.16 -3.94
C ARG A 19 -135.97 -13.02 -4.30
N GLN A 20 -136.83 -13.35 -3.33
CA GLN A 20 -138.24 -12.91 -3.33
C GLN A 20 -138.96 -13.20 -1.99
N TRP A 21 -139.68 -12.21 -1.48
CA TRP A 21 -140.94 -12.32 -0.70
C TRP A 21 -142.12 -12.22 -1.72
N PRO A 22 -143.41 -12.51 -1.45
CA PRO A 22 -144.10 -12.45 -0.13
C PRO A 22 -145.32 -13.42 0.10
N ASP A 23 -145.94 -13.26 1.28
CA ASP A 23 -147.37 -13.34 1.67
C ASP A 23 -148.22 -14.63 1.56
N SER A 24 -148.48 -15.21 2.74
CA SER A 24 -149.79 -15.26 3.42
C SER A 24 -151.07 -15.19 2.57
N GLN A 25 -151.84 -16.29 2.54
CA GLN A 25 -153.29 -16.25 2.38
C GLN A 25 -153.97 -16.38 3.75
N ALA A 26 -154.86 -15.44 4.04
CA ALA A 26 -155.75 -15.41 5.19
C ALA A 26 -157.12 -16.01 4.81
N ASP A 27 -157.55 -16.95 5.66
CA ASP A 27 -158.81 -16.96 6.42
C ASP A 27 -160.21 -17.08 5.76
N GLN A 28 -160.95 -18.02 6.35
CA GLN A 28 -162.38 -18.05 6.71
C GLN A 28 -163.53 -18.23 5.67
N THR A 29 -164.25 -19.35 5.92
CA THR A 29 -165.72 -19.53 6.00
C THR A 29 -166.64 -18.99 4.90
N ASP A 30 -167.22 -19.96 4.20
CA ASP A 30 -168.66 -20.22 3.93
C ASP A 30 -169.68 -19.06 3.76
N GLN A 31 -170.55 -19.29 2.76
CA GLN A 31 -171.89 -18.73 2.47
C GLN A 31 -172.06 -17.47 1.59
N SER A 32 -172.57 -17.75 0.38
CA SER A 32 -173.68 -17.09 -0.37
C SER A 32 -173.57 -15.63 -0.88
N LYS A 33 -173.32 -15.50 -2.21
CA LYS A 33 -173.99 -14.74 -3.32
C LYS A 33 -174.70 -13.36 -3.07
N PRO A 34 -174.82 -12.45 -4.08
CA PRO A 34 -173.79 -11.62 -4.77
C PRO A 34 -174.17 -10.09 -4.88
N HIS A 35 -173.21 -9.18 -5.21
CA HIS A 35 -173.47 -7.93 -5.99
C HIS A 35 -172.20 -7.19 -6.50
N ILE A 36 -172.43 -6.24 -7.42
CA ILE A 36 -171.60 -5.57 -8.46
C ILE A 36 -170.83 -4.31 -7.97
N SER A 37 -169.49 -4.17 -8.17
CA SER A 37 -168.76 -2.89 -8.45
C SER A 37 -167.19 -2.84 -8.48
N ASP A 38 -166.37 -3.91 -8.58
CA ASP A 38 -164.89 -3.80 -8.34
C ASP A 38 -163.92 -4.50 -9.34
N ILE A 39 -163.94 -4.16 -10.64
CA ILE A 39 -163.00 -4.76 -11.62
C ILE A 39 -162.03 -3.75 -12.29
N LYS A 40 -162.27 -2.43 -12.22
CA LYS A 40 -161.45 -1.43 -12.95
C LYS A 40 -160.20 -0.92 -12.20
N MET A 41 -160.17 -0.93 -10.86
CA MET A 41 -159.08 -0.32 -10.07
C MET A 41 -157.82 -1.22 -9.96
N SER A 42 -157.98 -2.56 -10.00
CA SER A 42 -156.87 -3.53 -9.83
C SER A 42 -155.84 -3.51 -10.98
N ARG A 43 -156.24 -3.09 -12.19
CA ARG A 43 -155.32 -2.97 -13.34
C ARG A 43 -154.35 -1.80 -13.21
N MET A 44 -154.74 -0.70 -12.55
CA MET A 44 -153.88 0.49 -12.40
C MET A 44 -152.75 0.28 -11.40
N MET A 45 -152.99 -0.40 -10.27
CA MET A 45 -151.93 -0.63 -9.26
C MET A 45 -150.79 -1.53 -9.77
N LYS A 46 -151.08 -2.50 -10.66
CA LYS A 46 -150.03 -3.35 -11.26
C LYS A 46 -149.10 -2.58 -12.21
N ALA A 47 -149.61 -1.57 -12.92
CA ALA A 47 -148.79 -0.73 -13.80
C ALA A 47 -147.83 0.17 -13.01
N MET A 48 -148.32 0.81 -11.95
CA MET A 48 -147.49 1.63 -11.04
C MET A 48 -146.40 0.83 -10.32
N HIS A 49 -146.69 -0.41 -9.93
CA HIS A 49 -145.69 -1.27 -9.28
C HIS A 49 -144.57 -1.72 -10.25
N GLY A 50 -144.86 -1.76 -11.56
CA GLY A 50 -143.89 -1.97 -12.62
C GLY A 50 -142.95 -0.78 -12.80
N GLU A 51 -143.49 0.44 -12.80
CA GLU A 51 -142.69 1.68 -12.91
C GLU A 51 -141.81 1.93 -11.68
N MET A 52 -142.30 1.63 -10.47
CA MET A 52 -141.49 1.77 -9.25
C MET A 52 -140.31 0.78 -9.23
N LYS A 53 -140.47 -0.43 -9.77
CA LYS A 53 -139.35 -1.37 -9.97
C LYS A 53 -138.34 -0.90 -11.03
N ALA A 54 -138.77 -0.17 -12.05
CA ALA A 54 -137.88 0.43 -13.04
C ALA A 54 -137.06 1.57 -12.41
N LEU A 55 -137.69 2.45 -11.63
CA LEU A 55 -137.02 3.52 -10.89
C LEU A 55 -136.02 2.98 -9.86
N GLN A 56 -136.34 1.88 -9.16
CA GLN A 56 -135.41 1.23 -8.24
C GLN A 56 -134.14 0.70 -8.96
N ARG A 57 -134.26 0.24 -10.22
CA ARG A 57 -133.10 -0.18 -11.04
C ARG A 57 -132.26 1.03 -11.47
N SER A 58 -132.90 2.14 -11.82
CA SER A 58 -132.20 3.39 -12.18
C SER A 58 -131.41 3.96 -11.00
N VAL A 59 -131.96 3.89 -9.79
CA VAL A 59 -131.26 4.29 -8.55
C VAL A 59 -130.10 3.33 -8.23
N CYS A 60 -130.26 2.02 -8.49
CA CYS A 60 -129.15 1.06 -8.43
C CYS A 60 -128.04 1.41 -9.43
N HIS A 61 -128.38 1.73 -10.68
CA HIS A 61 -127.39 2.16 -11.68
C HIS A 61 -126.69 3.47 -11.33
N LEU A 62 -127.36 4.40 -10.63
CA LEU A 62 -126.74 5.62 -10.11
C LEU A 62 -125.76 5.35 -8.95
N ALA A 63 -126.08 4.38 -8.09
CA ALA A 63 -125.14 3.89 -7.07
C ALA A 63 -123.92 3.21 -7.71
N ASP A 64 -124.12 2.42 -8.77
CA ASP A 64 -123.06 1.81 -9.57
C ASP A 64 -122.20 2.89 -10.26
N LEU A 65 -122.81 3.93 -10.83
CA LEU A 65 -122.10 5.06 -11.47
C LEU A 65 -121.25 5.85 -10.47
N LYS A 66 -121.73 5.99 -9.22
CA LYS A 66 -120.97 6.62 -8.14
C LYS A 66 -119.80 5.74 -7.68
N ALA A 67 -119.97 4.42 -7.65
CA ALA A 67 -118.90 3.47 -7.38
C ALA A 67 -117.83 3.47 -8.50
N ILE A 68 -118.25 3.53 -9.76
CA ILE A 68 -117.35 3.65 -10.92
C ILE A 68 -116.57 4.97 -10.87
N LYS A 69 -117.22 6.08 -10.49
CA LYS A 69 -116.52 7.37 -10.32
C LYS A 69 -115.47 7.31 -9.21
N GLN A 70 -115.76 6.64 -8.10
CA GLN A 70 -114.76 6.43 -7.04
C GLN A 70 -113.60 5.54 -7.50
N GLN A 71 -113.88 4.47 -8.26
CA GLN A 71 -112.82 3.65 -8.88
C GLN A 71 -111.95 4.44 -9.86
N LEU A 72 -112.54 5.38 -10.62
CA LEU A 72 -111.81 6.28 -11.51
C LEU A 72 -110.88 7.22 -10.74
N VAL A 73 -111.34 7.79 -9.62
CA VAL A 73 -110.50 8.61 -8.73
C VAL A 73 -109.38 7.78 -8.11
N ASP A 74 -109.67 6.56 -7.66
CA ASP A 74 -108.64 5.64 -7.13
C ASP A 74 -107.63 5.23 -8.22
N LEU A 75 -108.06 5.13 -9.48
CA LEU A 75 -107.20 4.88 -10.63
C LEU A 75 -106.33 6.11 -10.95
N GLU A 76 -106.89 7.31 -10.88
CA GLU A 76 -106.17 8.57 -11.10
C GLU A 76 -105.10 8.78 -10.02
N ASP A 77 -105.42 8.48 -8.76
CA ASP A 77 -104.45 8.46 -7.65
C ASP A 77 -103.37 7.40 -7.84
N LYS A 78 -103.72 6.21 -8.33
CA LYS A 78 -102.74 5.16 -8.66
C LYS A 78 -101.84 5.57 -9.82
N VAL A 79 -102.39 6.17 -10.87
CA VAL A 79 -101.64 6.68 -12.02
C VAL A 79 -100.72 7.81 -11.58
N SER A 80 -101.17 8.71 -10.70
CA SER A 80 -100.33 9.76 -10.12
C SER A 80 -99.16 9.19 -9.32
N ARG A 81 -99.40 8.18 -8.47
CA ARG A 81 -98.34 7.46 -7.75
C ARG A 81 -97.38 6.73 -8.70
N GLN A 82 -97.88 6.13 -9.78
CA GLN A 82 -97.04 5.52 -10.81
C GLN A 82 -96.18 6.55 -11.53
N ASN A 83 -96.73 7.71 -11.90
CA ASN A 83 -95.97 8.79 -12.53
C ASN A 83 -94.86 9.32 -11.60
N GLN A 84 -95.15 9.47 -10.29
CA GLN A 84 -94.13 9.85 -9.31
C GLN A 84 -93.04 8.78 -9.16
N MET A 85 -93.42 7.49 -9.16
CA MET A 85 -92.46 6.38 -9.14
C MET A 85 -91.60 6.34 -10.41
N VAL A 86 -92.19 6.55 -11.59
CA VAL A 86 -91.46 6.64 -12.87
C VAL A 86 -90.45 7.78 -12.81
N ALA A 87 -90.82 8.96 -12.31
CA ALA A 87 -89.89 10.08 -12.15
C ALA A 87 -88.71 9.73 -11.21
N THR A 88 -88.96 9.01 -10.11
CA THR A 88 -87.87 8.53 -9.23
C THR A 88 -86.98 7.49 -9.90
N VAL A 89 -87.55 6.61 -10.73
CA VAL A 89 -86.78 5.62 -11.49
C VAL A 89 -85.91 6.30 -12.53
N GLU A 90 -86.42 7.30 -13.25
CA GLU A 90 -85.64 8.09 -14.21
C GLU A 90 -84.47 8.81 -13.53
N GLU A 91 -84.68 9.37 -12.34
CA GLU A 91 -83.59 9.97 -11.57
C GLU A 91 -82.55 8.92 -11.15
N LEU A 92 -82.98 7.75 -10.67
CA LEU A 92 -82.07 6.64 -10.33
C LEU A 92 -81.30 6.13 -11.55
N VAL A 93 -81.93 6.03 -12.71
CA VAL A 93 -81.29 5.65 -13.98
C VAL A 93 -80.26 6.69 -14.39
N SER A 94 -80.57 7.98 -14.25
CA SER A 94 -79.60 9.06 -14.50
C SER A 94 -78.38 8.97 -13.57
N ARG A 95 -78.60 8.75 -12.27
CA ARG A 95 -77.52 8.52 -11.29
C ARG A 95 -76.71 7.26 -11.60
N GLN A 96 -77.37 6.18 -12.04
CA GLN A 96 -76.71 4.95 -12.45
C GLN A 96 -75.83 5.16 -13.69
N ASN A 97 -76.32 5.91 -14.68
CA ASN A 97 -75.55 6.24 -15.88
C ASN A 97 -74.32 7.11 -15.53
N GLN A 98 -74.47 8.07 -14.60
CA GLN A 98 -73.33 8.85 -14.10
C GLN A 98 -72.33 7.98 -13.33
N ALA A 99 -72.79 7.06 -12.48
CA ALA A 99 -71.94 6.13 -11.76
C ALA A 99 -71.22 5.14 -12.70
N ALA A 100 -71.87 4.70 -13.77
CA ALA A 100 -71.24 3.86 -14.79
C ALA A 100 -70.12 4.62 -15.50
N ALA A 101 -70.34 5.88 -15.86
CA ALA A 101 -69.31 6.72 -16.49
C ALA A 101 -68.09 6.95 -15.58
N THR A 102 -68.29 7.15 -14.27
CA THR A 102 -67.15 7.30 -13.35
C THR A 102 -66.38 5.99 -13.16
N VAL A 103 -67.06 4.83 -13.18
CA VAL A 103 -66.40 3.53 -13.16
C VAL A 103 -65.56 3.32 -14.42
N GLU A 104 -66.08 3.65 -15.60
CA GLU A 104 -65.30 3.57 -16.85
C GLU A 104 -64.03 4.44 -16.81
N GLU A 105 -64.15 5.67 -16.27
CA GLU A 105 -62.99 6.54 -16.08
C GLU A 105 -61.97 5.94 -15.09
N LEU A 106 -62.43 5.38 -13.96
CA LEU A 106 -61.56 4.72 -12.99
C LEU A 106 -60.87 3.49 -13.58
N VAL A 107 -61.58 2.69 -14.39
CA VAL A 107 -60.99 1.53 -15.10
C VAL A 107 -59.94 1.99 -16.09
N SER A 108 -60.18 3.06 -16.85
CA SER A 108 -59.19 3.64 -17.75
C SER A 108 -57.93 4.11 -17.01
N ARG A 109 -58.10 4.82 -15.88
CA ARG A 109 -56.98 5.22 -15.01
C ARG A 109 -56.23 4.03 -14.42
N GLN A 110 -56.95 2.98 -14.03
CA GLN A 110 -56.34 1.74 -13.52
C GLN A 110 -55.52 1.04 -14.60
N ASN A 111 -56.02 0.97 -15.84
CA ASN A 111 -55.29 0.38 -16.96
C ASN A 111 -54.02 1.19 -17.27
N GLN A 112 -54.08 2.53 -17.23
CA GLN A 112 -52.90 3.38 -17.37
C GLN A 112 -51.89 3.17 -16.24
N ALA A 113 -52.35 3.08 -14.99
CA ALA A 113 -51.50 2.82 -13.84
C ALA A 113 -50.85 1.42 -13.89
N ALA A 114 -51.57 0.41 -14.39
CA ALA A 114 -51.00 -0.92 -14.60
C ALA A 114 -49.88 -0.89 -15.66
N ALA A 115 -50.08 -0.17 -16.76
CA ALA A 115 -49.05 -0.01 -17.79
C ALA A 115 -47.78 0.70 -17.28
N THR A 116 -47.93 1.73 -16.44
CA THR A 116 -46.74 2.39 -15.85
C THR A 116 -46.01 1.50 -14.86
N VAL A 117 -46.73 0.66 -14.10
CA VAL A 117 -46.11 -0.35 -13.23
C VAL A 117 -45.33 -1.38 -14.05
N GLU A 118 -45.87 -1.88 -15.14
CA GLU A 118 -45.15 -2.82 -16.03
C GLU A 118 -43.87 -2.20 -16.59
N GLU A 119 -43.91 -0.93 -17.01
CA GLU A 119 -42.72 -0.21 -17.47
C GLU A 119 -41.67 -0.06 -16.35
N LEU A 120 -42.10 0.30 -15.13
CA LEU A 120 -41.20 0.41 -13.98
C LEU A 120 -40.59 -0.94 -13.60
N VAL A 121 -41.35 -2.02 -13.67
CA VAL A 121 -40.84 -3.39 -13.44
C VAL A 121 -39.80 -3.76 -14.50
N SER A 122 -40.05 -3.44 -15.78
CA SER A 122 -39.06 -3.67 -16.84
C SER A 122 -37.77 -2.89 -16.61
N ARG A 123 -37.87 -1.61 -16.21
CA ARG A 123 -36.71 -0.77 -15.88
C ARG A 123 -35.96 -1.30 -14.66
N GLN A 124 -36.69 -1.78 -13.65
CA GLN A 124 -36.10 -2.39 -12.46
C GLN A 124 -35.35 -3.67 -12.81
N ASN A 125 -35.92 -4.56 -13.62
CA ASN A 125 -35.25 -5.77 -14.08
C ASN A 125 -33.97 -5.45 -14.86
N GLN A 126 -33.99 -4.43 -15.71
CA GLN A 126 -32.79 -3.98 -16.42
C GLN A 126 -31.73 -3.41 -15.46
N ALA A 127 -32.13 -2.62 -14.46
CA ALA A 127 -31.22 -2.08 -13.45
C ALA A 127 -30.63 -3.19 -12.56
N THR A 128 -31.39 -4.23 -12.23
CA THR A 128 -30.88 -5.40 -11.50
C THR A 128 -29.82 -6.13 -12.33
N ALA A 129 -30.07 -6.35 -13.62
CA ALA A 129 -29.10 -6.99 -14.50
C ALA A 129 -27.78 -6.21 -14.61
N THR A 130 -27.83 -4.87 -14.69
CA THR A 130 -26.60 -4.05 -14.73
C THR A 130 -25.85 -4.10 -13.40
N VAL A 131 -26.55 -4.13 -12.27
CA VAL A 131 -25.92 -4.30 -10.95
C VAL A 131 -25.23 -5.67 -10.85
N GLU A 132 -25.86 -6.75 -11.30
CA GLU A 132 -25.26 -8.09 -11.32
C GLU A 132 -23.98 -8.13 -12.16
N GLU A 133 -23.98 -7.48 -13.32
CA GLU A 133 -22.78 -7.35 -14.16
C GLU A 133 -21.66 -6.57 -13.44
N LEU A 134 -21.99 -5.44 -12.81
CA LEU A 134 -21.03 -4.64 -12.05
C LEU A 134 -20.45 -5.43 -10.86
N VAL A 135 -21.27 -6.20 -10.16
CA VAL A 135 -20.82 -7.08 -9.07
C VAL A 135 -19.88 -8.17 -9.59
N SER A 136 -20.19 -8.78 -10.74
CA SER A 136 -19.30 -9.76 -11.37
C SER A 136 -17.94 -9.16 -11.73
N ARG A 137 -17.94 -7.96 -12.35
CA ARG A 137 -16.71 -7.22 -12.67
C ARG A 137 -15.94 -6.84 -11.41
N GLN A 138 -16.62 -6.41 -10.36
CA GLN A 138 -16.01 -6.09 -9.08
C GLN A 138 -15.32 -7.32 -8.48
N ASN A 139 -16.00 -8.48 -8.45
CA ASN A 139 -15.42 -9.73 -7.95
C ASN A 139 -14.17 -10.13 -8.75
N GLN A 140 -14.18 -9.97 -10.07
CA GLN A 140 -13.01 -10.21 -10.90
C GLN A 140 -11.86 -9.25 -10.57
N THR A 141 -12.14 -7.95 -10.39
CA THR A 141 -11.11 -6.99 -9.99
C THR A 141 -10.54 -7.29 -8.61
N THR A 142 -11.37 -7.66 -7.63
CA THR A 142 -10.91 -8.07 -6.30
C THR A 142 -9.95 -9.26 -6.38
N ALA A 143 -10.30 -10.28 -7.16
CA ALA A 143 -9.43 -11.44 -7.36
C ALA A 143 -8.07 -11.06 -7.97
N THR A 144 -8.05 -10.16 -8.96
CA THR A 144 -6.78 -9.67 -9.55
C THR A 144 -5.94 -8.88 -8.55
N VAL A 145 -6.57 -8.09 -7.68
CA VAL A 145 -5.86 -7.34 -6.64
C VAL A 145 -5.26 -8.29 -5.60
N GLU A 146 -5.99 -9.32 -5.18
CA GLU A 146 -5.47 -10.35 -4.27
C GLU A 146 -4.26 -11.08 -4.85
N GLU A 147 -4.28 -11.41 -6.14
CA GLU A 147 -3.13 -12.00 -6.83
C GLU A 147 -1.92 -11.05 -6.85
N LEU A 148 -2.13 -9.77 -7.18
CA LEU A 148 -1.07 -8.76 -7.20
C LEU A 148 -0.46 -8.55 -5.80
N VAL A 149 -1.28 -8.54 -4.76
CA VAL A 149 -0.82 -8.43 -3.37
C VAL A 149 0.03 -9.65 -2.99
N SER A 150 -0.38 -10.86 -3.38
CA SER A 150 0.41 -12.08 -3.15
C SER A 150 1.78 -12.00 -3.85
N ARG A 151 1.81 -11.56 -5.11
CA ARG A 151 3.06 -11.36 -5.86
C ARG A 151 3.94 -10.27 -5.24
N GLN A 152 3.35 -9.19 -4.73
CA GLN A 152 4.07 -8.12 -4.05
C GLN A 152 4.72 -8.63 -2.75
N ASN A 153 3.99 -9.44 -1.96
CA ASN A 153 4.52 -10.03 -0.74
C ASN A 153 5.68 -11.00 -1.02
N GLN A 154 5.58 -11.82 -2.08
CA GLN A 154 6.69 -12.66 -2.52
C GLN A 154 7.89 -11.83 -2.96
N ALA A 155 7.69 -10.78 -3.75
CA ALA A 155 8.76 -9.88 -4.18
C ALA A 155 9.45 -9.21 -2.97
N ALA A 156 8.68 -8.75 -1.98
CA ALA A 156 9.23 -8.17 -0.75
C ALA A 156 10.12 -9.17 0.00
N ALA A 157 9.69 -10.43 0.15
CA ALA A 157 10.49 -11.47 0.77
C ALA A 157 11.80 -11.73 0.02
N THR A 158 11.78 -11.75 -1.32
CA THR A 158 13.03 -11.92 -2.10
C THR A 158 14.00 -10.74 -1.92
N VAL A 159 13.48 -9.52 -1.78
CA VAL A 159 14.30 -8.34 -1.53
C VAL A 159 14.94 -8.42 -0.14
N GLU A 160 14.20 -8.83 0.88
CA GLU A 160 14.75 -9.03 2.23
C GLU A 160 15.88 -10.07 2.24
N GLU A 161 15.73 -11.18 1.50
CA GLU A 161 16.77 -12.20 1.36
C GLU A 161 18.02 -11.64 0.66
N LEU A 162 17.85 -10.88 -0.44
CA LEU A 162 18.96 -10.28 -1.18
C LEU A 162 19.72 -9.25 -0.32
N VAL A 163 19.01 -8.45 0.47
CA VAL A 163 19.62 -7.49 1.41
C VAL A 163 20.43 -8.23 2.49
N SER A 164 19.91 -9.33 3.02
CA SER A 164 20.65 -10.16 3.99
C SER A 164 21.95 -10.71 3.39
N ARG A 165 21.89 -11.24 2.16
CA ARG A 165 23.07 -11.71 1.43
C ARG A 165 24.06 -10.59 1.16
N GLN A 166 23.59 -9.40 0.78
CA GLN A 166 24.44 -8.24 0.56
C GLN A 166 25.18 -7.82 1.84
N ASN A 167 24.50 -7.78 2.98
CA ASN A 167 25.11 -7.48 4.26
C ASN A 167 26.18 -8.51 4.65
N GLN A 168 25.93 -9.80 4.40
CA GLN A 168 26.93 -10.84 4.63
C GLN A 168 28.16 -10.66 3.74
N THR A 169 27.97 -10.35 2.45
CA THR A 169 29.09 -10.09 1.53
C THR A 169 29.91 -8.86 1.93
N ALA A 170 29.25 -7.79 2.39
CA ALA A 170 29.92 -6.59 2.86
C ALA A 170 30.83 -6.89 4.07
N ALA A 171 30.33 -7.66 5.05
CA ALA A 171 31.12 -8.08 6.21
C ALA A 171 32.35 -8.91 5.80
N THR A 172 32.21 -9.83 4.82
CA THR A 172 33.36 -10.61 4.33
C THR A 172 34.40 -9.74 3.62
N VAL A 173 33.98 -8.71 2.88
CA VAL A 173 34.89 -7.78 2.22
C VAL A 173 35.66 -6.96 3.26
N GLU A 174 35.00 -6.45 4.29
CA GLU A 174 35.65 -5.72 5.38
C GLU A 174 36.71 -6.58 6.09
N GLU A 175 36.41 -7.86 6.34
CA GLU A 175 37.37 -8.80 6.92
C GLU A 175 38.57 -9.03 5.99
N LEU A 176 38.34 -9.25 4.69
CA LEU A 176 39.40 -9.46 3.71
C LEU A 176 40.31 -8.23 3.57
N VAL A 177 39.73 -7.03 3.56
CA VAL A 177 40.50 -5.77 3.52
C VAL A 177 41.35 -5.62 4.78
N SER A 178 40.80 -5.91 5.96
CA SER A 178 41.56 -5.90 7.21
C SER A 178 42.74 -6.89 7.17
N ARG A 179 42.49 -8.12 6.68
CA ARG A 179 43.55 -9.14 6.50
C ARG A 179 44.60 -8.71 5.48
N GLN A 180 44.20 -8.08 4.38
CA GLN A 180 45.12 -7.53 3.38
C GLN A 180 46.00 -6.44 3.97
N ASN A 181 45.42 -5.47 4.68
CA ASN A 181 46.17 -4.41 5.34
C ASN A 181 47.20 -4.98 6.34
N GLN A 182 46.79 -5.99 7.12
CA GLN A 182 47.73 -6.66 8.02
C GLN A 182 48.85 -7.42 7.29
N MET A 183 48.60 -7.99 6.10
CA MET A 183 49.64 -8.63 5.30
C MET A 183 50.63 -7.62 4.73
N VAL A 184 50.14 -6.46 4.26
CA VAL A 184 50.99 -5.38 3.75
C VAL A 184 51.92 -4.86 4.84
N VAL A 185 51.39 -4.52 6.02
CA VAL A 185 52.21 -4.05 7.16
C VAL A 185 53.27 -5.09 7.55
N ARG A 186 52.90 -6.38 7.62
CA ARG A 186 53.87 -7.45 7.93
C ARG A 186 54.96 -7.59 6.87
N GLN A 187 54.64 -7.36 5.59
CA GLN A 187 55.64 -7.38 4.53
C GLN A 187 56.60 -6.18 4.64
N GLU A 188 56.08 -4.99 4.92
CA GLU A 188 56.88 -3.77 5.13
C GLU A 188 57.82 -3.91 6.34
N ASP A 189 57.32 -4.42 7.46
CA ASP A 189 58.11 -4.66 8.68
C ASP A 189 59.25 -5.67 8.41
N ARG A 190 58.92 -6.78 7.74
CA ARG A 190 59.91 -7.81 7.40
C ARG A 190 60.97 -7.28 6.43
N PHE A 191 60.58 -6.45 5.46
CA PHE A 191 61.53 -5.82 4.54
C PHE A 191 62.43 -4.81 5.26
N SER A 192 61.86 -4.00 6.15
CA SER A 192 62.58 -3.06 7.02
C SER A 192 63.60 -3.78 7.90
N GLU A 193 63.23 -4.89 8.53
CA GLU A 193 64.13 -5.71 9.36
C GLU A 193 65.28 -6.31 8.54
N PHE A 194 64.99 -6.82 7.34
CA PHE A 194 66.02 -7.29 6.41
C PHE A 194 67.03 -6.17 6.06
N CYS A 195 66.55 -4.99 5.70
CA CYS A 195 67.43 -3.87 5.35
C CYS A 195 68.21 -3.29 6.55
N ARG A 196 67.70 -3.40 7.78
CA ARG A 196 68.43 -3.02 9.00
C ARG A 196 69.65 -3.90 9.27
N THR A 197 69.70 -5.12 8.75
CA THR A 197 70.81 -6.07 8.98
C THR A 197 71.69 -6.29 7.75
N ARG A 198 71.25 -5.85 6.57
CA ARG A 198 71.99 -6.00 5.32
C ARG A 198 73.15 -5.01 5.21
N HIS A 199 74.36 -5.51 5.00
CA HIS A 199 75.55 -4.72 4.72
C HIS A 199 75.55 -4.21 3.26
N MET A 200 75.86 -2.93 3.06
CA MET A 200 75.84 -2.29 1.74
C MET A 200 77.14 -2.46 0.95
N GLY A 201 78.26 -2.84 1.60
CA GLY A 201 79.41 -3.35 0.86
C GLY A 201 80.79 -2.91 1.33
N MET A 202 80.92 -2.23 2.47
CA MET A 202 82.24 -1.86 3.00
C MET A 202 83.03 -3.08 3.46
N PHE A 203 82.43 -3.98 4.24
CA PHE A 203 83.03 -5.20 4.79
C PHE A 203 83.44 -6.21 3.70
N GLY A 204 82.60 -6.37 2.67
CA GLY A 204 82.78 -7.36 1.60
C GLY A 204 83.49 -6.84 0.35
N GLY A 205 83.82 -5.54 0.29
CA GLY A 205 84.47 -4.94 -0.88
C GLY A 205 83.58 -4.71 -2.10
N VAL A 206 82.26 -4.89 -1.95
CA VAL A 206 81.27 -4.60 -3.02
C VAL A 206 81.31 -3.11 -3.38
N ILE A 207 81.42 -2.24 -2.38
CA ILE A 207 81.75 -0.83 -2.60
C ILE A 207 83.26 -0.77 -2.86
N PRO A 208 83.74 -0.29 -4.04
CA PRO A 208 85.17 -0.25 -4.36
C PRO A 208 85.90 0.87 -3.60
N ASP A 209 87.23 0.77 -3.46
CA ASP A 209 88.04 1.79 -2.74
C ASP A 209 87.88 3.19 -3.37
N SER A 210 87.65 3.28 -4.70
CA SER A 210 87.38 4.53 -5.42
C SER A 210 86.09 5.23 -5.01
N SER A 211 85.15 4.49 -4.41
CA SER A 211 83.88 5.03 -3.92
C SER A 211 83.96 5.52 -2.48
N VAL A 212 85.16 5.49 -1.86
CA VAL A 212 85.37 5.95 -0.49
C VAL A 212 86.35 7.12 -0.50
N THR A 213 85.89 8.30 -0.08
CA THR A 213 86.67 9.54 -0.07
C THR A 213 86.69 10.15 1.32
N ALA A 214 87.61 11.08 1.59
CA ALA A 214 87.71 11.76 2.87
C ALA A 214 88.21 13.20 2.72
N SER A 215 88.00 14.00 3.76
CA SER A 215 88.51 15.38 3.88
C SER A 215 90.03 15.45 3.82
N SER A 216 90.71 14.51 4.47
CA SER A 216 92.17 14.44 4.55
C SER A 216 92.64 13.03 4.92
N VAL A 217 93.94 12.80 4.79
CA VAL A 217 94.59 11.51 5.07
C VAL A 217 95.86 11.74 5.88
N PHE A 218 96.01 10.99 6.98
CA PHE A 218 97.26 10.92 7.73
C PHE A 218 98.12 9.77 7.19
N ARG A 219 99.28 10.10 6.62
CA ARG A 219 100.23 9.14 6.04
C ARG A 219 99.55 8.26 4.98
N ASP A 220 99.52 6.95 5.20
CA ASP A 220 98.98 5.90 4.33
C ASP A 220 97.59 5.39 4.78
N PHE A 221 96.92 6.09 5.70
CA PHE A 221 95.62 5.68 6.27
C PHE A 221 94.45 6.19 5.42
N GLU A 222 94.45 5.75 4.16
CA GLU A 222 93.51 6.15 3.11
C GLU A 222 92.04 5.85 3.43
N PRO A 223 91.09 6.62 2.86
CA PRO A 223 89.65 6.41 3.06
C PRO A 223 89.17 5.00 2.69
N GLY A 224 89.68 4.40 1.62
CA GLY A 224 89.37 2.99 1.25
C GLY A 224 89.78 1.96 2.31
N GLY A 225 90.66 2.35 3.25
CA GLY A 225 91.00 1.54 4.42
C GLY A 225 89.93 1.51 5.50
N ALA A 226 88.94 2.41 5.48
CA ALA A 226 87.91 2.56 6.51
C ALA A 226 86.85 1.43 6.52
N ARG A 227 87.19 0.21 6.11
CA ARG A 227 86.23 -0.89 5.98
C ARG A 227 86.02 -1.60 7.31
N PHE A 228 84.76 -1.80 7.69
CA PHE A 228 84.38 -2.62 8.84
C PHE A 228 85.09 -3.99 8.81
N GLY A 229 85.59 -4.47 9.96
CA GLY A 229 86.28 -5.76 10.08
C GLY A 229 87.68 -5.83 9.45
N SER A 230 88.13 -4.80 8.71
CA SER A 230 89.45 -4.78 8.08
C SER A 230 90.57 -4.46 9.08
N ASN A 231 91.79 -4.89 8.77
CA ASN A 231 93.01 -4.43 9.46
C ASN A 231 93.50 -3.05 8.95
N ARG A 232 92.92 -2.54 7.86
CA ARG A 232 93.12 -1.17 7.38
C ARG A 232 92.21 -0.20 8.18
N LYS A 233 92.39 1.09 7.98
CA LYS A 233 91.70 2.18 8.70
C LYS A 233 91.81 3.48 7.93
N TRP A 234 90.88 4.38 8.16
CA TRP A 234 91.05 5.79 7.82
C TRP A 234 91.35 6.61 9.08
N VAL A 235 92.29 7.55 8.92
CA VAL A 235 92.64 8.55 9.92
C VAL A 235 92.89 9.86 9.17
N PRO A 236 92.20 10.96 9.53
CA PRO A 236 92.47 12.27 8.93
C PRO A 236 93.80 12.86 9.43
N SER A 237 94.39 13.77 8.64
CA SER A 237 95.58 14.52 9.06
C SER A 237 95.26 15.58 10.11
N GLY A 238 94.07 16.18 10.00
CA GLY A 238 93.49 17.10 10.97
C GLY A 238 92.72 16.40 12.09
N TYR A 239 92.11 17.21 12.95
CA TYR A 239 91.37 16.77 14.12
C TYR A 239 89.89 17.14 14.03
N ASP A 240 89.63 18.41 13.74
CA ASP A 240 88.30 18.99 13.65
C ASP A 240 87.85 19.15 12.18
N ASP A 241 86.53 19.23 11.96
CA ASP A 241 85.91 19.39 10.64
C ASP A 241 86.35 18.37 9.58
N GLN A 242 86.65 17.15 10.04
CA GLN A 242 87.03 16.03 9.18
C GLN A 242 85.80 15.22 8.76
N TRP A 243 85.89 14.55 7.62
CA TRP A 243 84.82 13.69 7.14
C TRP A 243 85.33 12.48 6.36
N LEU A 244 84.59 11.39 6.44
CA LEU A 244 84.71 10.20 5.61
C LEU A 244 83.40 10.03 4.83
N GLN A 245 83.48 9.80 3.54
CA GLN A 245 82.35 9.71 2.64
C GLN A 245 82.37 8.38 1.89
N VAL A 246 81.19 7.79 1.73
CA VAL A 246 80.98 6.57 0.96
C VAL A 246 79.92 6.85 -0.11
N ASP A 247 80.27 6.63 -1.38
CA ASP A 247 79.34 6.56 -2.51
C ASP A 247 78.83 5.13 -2.63
N LEU A 248 77.52 4.94 -2.46
CA LEU A 248 76.84 3.65 -2.57
C LEU A 248 76.66 3.22 -4.04
N GLY A 249 77.02 4.06 -5.00
CA GLY A 249 76.93 3.83 -6.45
C GLY A 249 75.53 4.10 -7.02
N GLN A 250 74.49 3.90 -6.23
CA GLN A 250 73.10 4.16 -6.58
C GLN A 250 72.30 4.69 -5.39
N GLU A 251 71.15 5.30 -5.67
CA GLU A 251 70.22 5.69 -4.63
C GLU A 251 69.77 4.45 -3.83
N SER A 252 69.88 4.57 -2.52
CA SER A 252 69.64 3.50 -1.57
C SER A 252 68.92 4.04 -0.34
N ARG A 253 68.21 3.17 0.39
CA ARG A 253 67.63 3.51 1.68
C ARG A 253 68.57 3.04 2.79
N VAL A 254 69.14 4.00 3.50
CA VAL A 254 70.06 3.77 4.62
C VAL A 254 69.25 3.64 5.91
N TYR A 255 69.42 2.50 6.59
CA TYR A 255 68.75 2.15 7.85
C TYR A 255 69.67 2.32 9.06
N GLY A 256 70.98 2.33 8.84
CA GLY A 256 71.95 2.51 9.90
C GLY A 256 73.37 2.42 9.43
N VAL A 257 74.29 2.48 10.38
CA VAL A 257 75.73 2.37 10.18
C VAL A 257 76.35 1.53 11.29
N ILE A 258 77.48 0.91 10.98
CA ILE A 258 78.35 0.25 11.94
C ILE A 258 79.65 1.03 12.00
N THR A 259 80.18 1.30 13.19
CA THR A 259 81.49 1.93 13.36
C THR A 259 82.42 1.09 14.25
N GLN A 260 83.71 1.15 13.95
CA GLN A 260 84.81 0.57 14.72
C GLN A 260 85.96 1.58 14.82
N GLY A 261 86.73 1.49 15.90
CA GLY A 261 87.98 2.22 16.05
C GLY A 261 89.12 1.67 15.19
N ARG A 262 90.31 2.24 15.36
CA ARG A 262 91.55 1.80 14.70
C ARG A 262 92.09 0.51 15.35
N PRO A 263 92.42 -0.55 14.60
CA PRO A 263 92.78 -1.86 15.18
C PRO A 263 94.17 -1.89 15.86
N ASP A 264 95.12 -1.09 15.38
CA ASP A 264 96.54 -1.13 15.74
C ASP A 264 96.96 -0.11 16.81
N TYR A 265 96.14 0.90 17.10
CA TYR A 265 96.39 1.91 18.16
C TYR A 265 95.13 2.22 18.94
N ALA A 266 95.27 2.70 20.18
CA ALA A 266 94.16 3.15 21.02
C ALA A 266 93.59 4.50 20.54
N GLN A 267 93.01 4.50 19.34
CA GLN A 267 92.40 5.66 18.68
C GLN A 267 91.04 5.29 18.08
N TRP A 268 90.03 6.11 18.34
CA TRP A 268 88.67 5.87 17.85
C TRP A 268 87.80 7.13 17.98
N THR A 269 86.81 7.25 17.10
CA THR A 269 85.77 8.29 17.18
C THR A 269 84.72 7.91 18.23
N MET A 270 84.50 8.78 19.22
CA MET A 270 83.54 8.59 20.32
C MET A 270 82.14 9.13 19.98
N THR A 271 82.04 10.20 19.22
CA THR A 271 80.75 10.71 18.71
C THR A 271 80.92 11.25 17.29
N TYR A 272 79.86 11.17 16.49
CA TYR A 272 79.86 11.66 15.11
C TYR A 272 78.47 12.11 14.68
N LYS A 273 78.38 12.93 13.63
CA LYS A 273 77.14 13.21 12.89
C LYS A 273 77.14 12.45 11.57
N LEU A 274 75.96 12.24 11.00
CA LEU A 274 75.79 11.68 9.66
C LEU A 274 75.17 12.73 8.75
N SER A 275 75.74 12.91 7.57
CA SER A 275 75.11 13.68 6.49
C SER A 275 74.89 12.81 5.27
N PHE A 276 73.81 13.09 4.56
CA PHE A 276 73.33 12.31 3.43
C PHE A 276 73.15 13.20 2.21
N SER A 277 73.34 12.62 1.03
CA SER A 277 73.12 13.30 -0.25
C SER A 277 72.74 12.29 -1.32
N THR A 278 71.94 12.70 -2.31
CA THR A 278 71.60 11.91 -3.49
C THR A 278 72.47 12.27 -4.70
N ASP A 279 72.99 13.50 -4.75
CA ASP A 279 73.75 14.07 -5.87
C ASP A 279 75.24 14.29 -5.55
N GLY A 280 75.62 14.28 -4.28
CA GLY A 280 76.98 14.56 -3.79
C GLY A 280 77.28 16.05 -3.59
N GLU A 281 76.33 16.93 -3.94
CA GLU A 281 76.46 18.39 -3.89
C GLU A 281 75.64 18.99 -2.75
N ALA A 282 74.35 18.63 -2.66
CA ALA A 282 73.45 19.06 -1.61
C ALA A 282 73.47 18.05 -0.45
N TRP A 283 73.85 18.51 0.74
CA TRP A 283 74.02 17.66 1.92
C TRP A 283 73.01 18.03 3.02
N ALA A 284 72.35 17.01 3.56
CA ALA A 284 71.48 17.14 4.73
C ALA A 284 72.06 16.34 5.91
N THR A 285 72.30 17.01 7.03
CA THR A 285 72.67 16.33 8.28
C THR A 285 71.43 15.71 8.92
N TYR A 286 71.57 14.49 9.41
CA TYR A 286 70.48 13.78 10.07
C TYR A 286 70.03 14.54 11.31
N ALA A 287 68.74 14.85 11.39
CA ALA A 287 68.16 15.58 12.52
C ALA A 287 67.65 14.63 13.61
N GLY A 288 67.76 15.07 14.86
CA GLY A 288 67.07 14.47 16.00
C GLY A 288 65.58 14.80 16.01
N THR A 289 64.87 14.26 16.99
CA THR A 289 63.42 14.49 17.18
C THR A 289 63.08 15.95 17.49
N ASP A 290 64.07 16.74 17.93
CA ASP A 290 63.96 18.17 18.22
C ASP A 290 64.34 19.06 17.04
N GLY A 291 64.66 18.48 15.87
CA GLY A 291 65.09 19.20 14.68
C GLY A 291 66.55 19.67 14.69
N SER A 292 67.30 19.41 15.76
CA SER A 292 68.74 19.69 15.83
C SER A 292 69.57 18.59 15.16
N ASP A 293 70.80 18.87 14.74
CA ASP A 293 71.69 17.84 14.21
C ASP A 293 71.90 16.70 15.23
N LYS A 294 71.55 15.48 14.83
CA LYS A 294 71.71 14.30 15.66
C LYS A 294 73.20 13.95 15.81
N VAL A 295 73.66 13.93 17.06
CA VAL A 295 74.96 13.36 17.43
C VAL A 295 74.79 11.89 17.79
N PHE A 296 75.44 11.01 17.04
CA PHE A 296 75.46 9.56 17.24
C PHE A 296 76.58 9.16 18.20
N PRO A 297 76.32 8.25 19.15
CA PRO A 297 77.38 7.59 19.91
C PRO A 297 78.22 6.70 18.99
N GLY A 298 79.54 6.87 19.05
CA GLY A 298 80.52 6.03 18.38
C GLY A 298 81.16 5.03 19.32
N ASN A 299 82.45 4.79 19.12
CA ASN A 299 83.19 3.71 19.77
C ASN A 299 83.74 4.14 21.14
N SER A 300 83.86 3.16 22.04
CA SER A 300 84.52 3.29 23.34
C SER A 300 85.87 2.56 23.41
N ASN A 301 86.21 1.82 22.34
CA ASN A 301 87.47 1.09 22.21
C ASN A 301 87.82 0.88 20.73
N LYS A 302 88.94 0.21 20.47
CA LYS A 302 89.48 -0.02 19.11
C LYS A 302 88.70 -0.99 18.22
N ASN A 303 87.99 -1.98 18.78
CA ASN A 303 87.55 -3.17 18.04
C ASN A 303 86.06 -3.51 18.14
N SER A 304 85.37 -3.13 19.21
CA SER A 304 83.95 -3.44 19.35
C SER A 304 83.14 -2.67 18.30
N PRO A 305 82.36 -3.34 17.43
CA PRO A 305 81.42 -2.67 16.56
C PRO A 305 80.34 -1.96 17.36
N ILE A 306 79.97 -0.76 16.91
CA ILE A 306 78.82 -0.02 17.42
C ILE A 306 77.85 0.19 16.28
N TYR A 307 76.61 -0.25 16.49
CA TYR A 307 75.52 -0.12 15.54
C TYR A 307 74.71 1.13 15.89
N GLN A 308 74.44 1.97 14.90
CA GLN A 308 73.56 3.12 15.04
C GLN A 308 72.54 3.12 13.91
N TYR A 309 71.26 3.18 14.29
CA TYR A 309 70.17 3.19 13.33
C TYR A 309 69.67 4.61 13.08
N VAL A 310 69.23 4.86 11.85
CA VAL A 310 68.48 6.06 11.48
C VAL A 310 67.01 5.69 11.36
N ASP A 311 66.17 6.42 12.07
CA ASP A 311 64.73 6.24 12.10
C ASP A 311 64.03 7.61 12.11
N PRO A 312 63.47 8.05 10.96
CA PRO A 312 63.21 7.25 9.76
C PRO A 312 64.47 6.93 8.91
N PRO A 313 64.47 5.82 8.15
CA PRO A 313 65.52 5.50 7.16
C PRO A 313 65.65 6.59 6.09
N VAL A 314 66.87 6.86 5.65
CA VAL A 314 67.19 8.00 4.75
C VAL A 314 67.46 7.52 3.33
N ALA A 315 66.81 8.13 2.34
CA ALA A 315 67.16 7.94 0.94
C ALA A 315 68.44 8.71 0.62
N ALA A 316 69.49 8.01 0.19
CA ALA A 316 70.80 8.60 -0.09
C ALA A 316 71.58 7.74 -1.09
N ARG A 317 72.44 8.40 -1.86
CA ARG A 317 73.54 7.74 -2.59
C ARG A 317 74.86 7.90 -1.84
N TYR A 318 75.05 9.04 -1.18
CA TYR A 318 76.27 9.35 -0.45
C TYR A 318 76.00 9.43 1.05
N VAL A 319 76.85 8.77 1.82
CA VAL A 319 76.82 8.80 3.30
C VAL A 319 78.13 9.39 3.79
N ARG A 320 78.05 10.45 4.60
CA ARG A 320 79.21 11.13 5.18
C ARG A 320 79.19 11.02 6.70
N PHE A 321 80.28 10.49 7.24
CA PHE A 321 80.57 10.43 8.66
C PHE A 321 81.36 11.67 9.06
N LEU A 322 80.88 12.38 10.07
CA LEU A 322 81.46 13.61 10.60
C LEU A 322 81.91 13.39 12.05
N PRO A 323 83.16 12.91 12.31
CA PRO A 323 83.69 12.82 13.66
C PRO A 323 83.51 14.12 14.46
N GLN A 324 83.09 14.02 15.72
CA GLN A 324 82.89 15.16 16.60
C GLN A 324 83.83 15.07 17.82
N THR A 325 83.87 13.92 18.48
CA THR A 325 84.79 13.67 19.60
C THR A 325 85.50 12.33 19.42
N TYR A 326 86.67 12.17 20.03
CA TYR A 326 87.54 11.00 19.80
C TYR A 326 88.51 10.76 20.95
N HIS A 327 88.94 9.51 21.10
CA HIS A 327 90.06 9.14 21.97
C HIS A 327 91.37 9.22 21.17
N GLY A 328 92.29 10.06 21.58
CA GLY A 328 93.60 10.22 20.94
C GLY A 328 93.55 10.92 19.58
N ARG A 329 92.89 10.33 18.58
CA ARG A 329 92.65 10.91 17.24
C ARG A 329 91.34 10.39 16.64
N PRO A 330 90.68 11.15 15.74
CA PRO A 330 89.60 10.61 14.92
C PRO A 330 90.13 9.42 14.13
N ALA A 331 89.45 8.29 14.20
CA ALA A 331 89.81 7.11 13.43
C ALA A 331 88.58 6.21 13.31
N MET A 332 88.30 5.74 12.10
CA MET A 332 87.08 4.98 11.83
C MET A 332 87.32 3.84 10.85
N ARG A 333 86.60 2.74 11.10
CA ARG A 333 86.19 1.71 10.15
C ARG A 333 84.67 1.66 10.16
N VAL A 334 84.02 1.59 9.01
CA VAL A 334 82.58 1.77 8.86
C VAL A 334 81.95 0.72 7.94
N GLU A 335 80.66 0.49 8.15
CA GLU A 335 79.74 -0.20 7.23
C GLU A 335 78.41 0.56 7.21
N ILE A 336 77.73 0.51 6.07
CA ILE A 336 76.39 1.09 5.92
C ILE A 336 75.38 -0.06 5.88
N LEU A 337 74.30 0.09 6.63
CA LEU A 337 73.19 -0.85 6.65
C LEU A 337 72.03 -0.29 5.83
N GLY A 338 71.51 -1.09 4.92
CA GLY A 338 70.40 -0.66 4.09
C GLY A 338 70.10 -1.56 2.90
N CYS A 339 69.30 -1.02 1.99
CA CYS A 339 68.97 -1.67 0.73
C CYS A 339 69.04 -0.66 -0.41
N ALA A 340 69.45 -1.14 -1.59
CA ALA A 340 69.20 -0.46 -2.84
C ALA A 340 67.73 -0.02 -2.93
N ALA A 341 67.45 1.20 -3.39
CA ALA A 341 66.10 1.52 -3.83
C ALA A 341 65.80 0.58 -5.00
N GLU A 342 64.75 -0.23 -4.88
CA GLU A 342 64.31 -1.05 -6.01
C GLU A 342 64.02 -0.08 -7.16
N THR A 343 64.78 -0.21 -8.26
CA THR A 343 64.31 0.37 -9.51
C THR A 343 63.02 -0.36 -9.82
N GLU A 344 61.90 0.36 -9.92
CA GLU A 344 60.58 -0.21 -10.23
C GLU A 344 60.52 -0.81 -11.65
N HIS A 345 61.52 -1.56 -12.11
CA HIS A 345 61.55 -2.26 -13.40
C HIS A 345 62.31 -3.59 -13.21
N GLY A 346 61.64 -4.58 -12.61
CA GLY A 346 62.25 -5.89 -12.39
C GLY A 346 61.28 -6.94 -11.84
N ALA A 347 60.19 -7.18 -12.54
CA ALA A 347 59.33 -8.34 -12.30
C ALA A 347 60.15 -9.64 -12.33
N GLY A 348 59.97 -10.49 -11.31
CA GLY A 348 60.14 -11.94 -11.38
C GLY A 348 61.56 -12.49 -11.56
N SER A 349 62.17 -12.93 -10.46
CA SER A 349 62.97 -14.15 -10.50
C SER A 349 62.51 -15.07 -9.38
N GLY A 350 61.62 -16.00 -9.74
CA GLY A 350 61.27 -17.13 -8.89
C GLY A 350 62.48 -18.05 -8.73
N HIS A 351 62.56 -18.69 -7.57
CA HIS A 351 63.21 -19.97 -7.37
C HIS A 351 62.18 -20.93 -6.80
#